data_AF-A0A662PK54-F1
#
_entry.id   AF-A0A662PK54-F1
#
_cell.length_a   1.000
_cell.length_b   1.000
_cell.length_c   1.000
_cell.angle_alpha   90.00
_cell.angle_beta   90.00
_cell.angle_gamma   90.00
#
_symmetry.space_group_name_H-M   'P 1'
#
loop_
_entity.id
_entity.type
_entity.pdbx_description
1 polymer ?
#
loop_
_entity_poly.entity_id
_entity_poly.type
_entity_poly.pdbx_seq_one_letter_code
_entity_poly.pdbx_strand_id
1 'polypeptide(L)'
;EFVMKTFAGENFMKAFNTFYYSWSPYVARAEYENPALRNFIKASIYPLLFSLELSRQAAKPFSAFPEFAVLVSGLVASLLIGLFYISPLIILVFVILRWRRGDLNVRSLYIMAALTMGLTLFALAEVFASPALMILASSMVVLSAIALGAIMPTKILSLWLSRGRNPA
;
A
#
# COMPACT_ATOMS: atom_id res chain seq x y z
N GLU A 1 -5.66 -24.91 3.63
CA GLU A 1 -5.01 -26.13 4.17
C GLU A 1 -3.49 -26.13 4.05
N PHE A 2 -2.89 -25.58 2.97
CA PHE A 2 -1.43 -25.61 2.75
C PHE A 2 -0.61 -24.86 3.82
N VAL A 3 -1.10 -23.72 4.33
CA VAL A 3 -0.36 -22.88 5.30
C VAL A 3 -0.15 -23.59 6.65
N MET A 4 -1.18 -24.25 7.18
CA MET A 4 -1.13 -24.96 8.48
C MET A 4 -0.18 -26.17 8.46
N LYS A 5 0.18 -26.71 7.29
CA LYS A 5 1.05 -27.89 7.14
C LYS A 5 2.55 -27.56 7.19
N THR A 6 2.91 -26.29 7.27
CA THR A 6 4.31 -25.84 7.32
C THR A 6 4.65 -25.28 8.70
N PHE A 7 5.88 -25.47 9.17
CA PHE A 7 6.33 -24.94 10.47
C PHE A 7 6.15 -23.41 10.56
N ALA A 8 6.53 -22.69 9.52
CA ALA A 8 6.36 -21.23 9.46
C ALA A 8 4.87 -20.84 9.47
N GLY A 9 4.05 -21.52 8.67
CA GLY A 9 2.63 -21.24 8.59
C GLY A 9 1.86 -21.62 9.85
N GLU A 10 2.23 -22.70 10.55
CA GLU A 10 1.63 -23.06 11.84
C GLU A 10 1.91 -21.99 12.91
N ASN A 11 3.17 -21.56 13.05
CA ASN A 11 3.53 -20.50 14.01
C ASN A 11 2.89 -19.16 13.66
N PHE A 12 2.84 -18.81 12.37
CA PHE A 12 2.08 -17.64 11.91
C PHE A 12 0.61 -17.75 12.28
N MET A 13 -0.05 -18.87 12.00
CA MET A 13 -1.46 -19.06 12.31
C MET A 13 -1.73 -19.01 13.82
N LYS A 14 -0.82 -19.50 14.68
CA LYS A 14 -0.93 -19.34 16.13
C LYS A 14 -0.93 -17.86 16.52
N ALA A 15 0.09 -17.10 16.12
CA ALA A 15 0.20 -15.68 16.43
C ALA A 15 -0.97 -14.87 15.85
N PHE A 16 -1.31 -15.12 14.59
CA PHE A 16 -2.42 -14.48 13.89
C PHE A 16 -3.75 -14.76 14.57
N ASN A 17 -4.07 -16.01 14.92
CA ASN A 17 -5.33 -16.34 15.58
C ASN A 17 -5.43 -15.69 16.96
N THR A 18 -4.35 -15.74 17.77
CA THR A 18 -4.33 -15.08 19.07
C THR A 18 -4.59 -13.58 18.93
N PHE A 19 -3.93 -12.90 18.00
CA PHE A 19 -4.14 -11.48 17.74
C PHE A 19 -5.54 -11.19 17.18
N TYR A 20 -5.97 -11.91 16.14
CA TYR A 20 -7.23 -11.66 15.44
C TYR A 20 -8.42 -11.87 16.38
N TYR A 21 -8.46 -12.98 17.11
CA TYR A 21 -9.57 -13.29 18.01
C TYR A 21 -9.53 -12.52 19.33
N SER A 22 -8.46 -11.78 19.65
CA SER A 22 -8.44 -10.92 20.84
C SER A 22 -9.35 -9.70 20.71
N TRP A 23 -9.72 -9.29 19.49
CA TRP A 23 -10.54 -8.10 19.25
C TRP A 23 -11.69 -8.33 18.25
N SER A 24 -11.56 -9.27 17.31
CA SER A 24 -12.55 -9.46 16.24
C SER A 24 -13.97 -9.81 16.72
N PRO A 25 -14.19 -10.58 17.82
CA PRO A 25 -15.56 -10.85 18.28
C PRO A 25 -16.30 -9.59 18.76
N TYR A 26 -15.59 -8.66 19.39
CA TYR A 26 -16.17 -7.38 19.83
C TYR A 26 -16.57 -6.52 18.63
N VAL A 27 -15.70 -6.44 17.62
CA VAL A 27 -16.00 -5.72 16.37
C VAL A 27 -17.15 -6.38 15.61
N ALA A 28 -17.20 -7.72 15.55
CA ALA A 28 -18.27 -8.45 14.89
C ALA A 28 -19.63 -8.21 15.57
N ARG A 29 -19.67 -8.19 16.91
CA ARG A 29 -20.89 -7.84 17.63
C ARG A 29 -21.30 -6.39 17.40
N ALA A 30 -20.36 -5.45 17.46
CA ALA A 30 -20.64 -4.05 17.20
C ALA A 30 -21.13 -3.80 15.76
N GLU A 31 -20.58 -4.52 14.78
CA GLU A 31 -21.02 -4.50 13.38
C GLU A 31 -22.45 -5.02 13.22
N TYR A 32 -22.78 -6.11 13.91
CA TYR A 32 -24.11 -6.70 13.89
C TYR A 32 -25.18 -5.78 14.48
N GLU A 33 -24.85 -5.10 15.59
CA GLU A 33 -25.77 -4.22 16.31
C GLU A 33 -25.93 -2.83 15.65
N ASN A 34 -24.98 -2.40 14.81
CA ASN A 34 -24.98 -1.06 14.20
C ASN A 34 -24.85 -1.08 12.67
N PRO A 35 -25.97 -0.88 11.92
CA PRO A 35 -25.97 -0.85 10.46
C PRO A 35 -25.05 0.21 9.83
N ALA A 36 -24.84 1.35 10.50
CA ALA A 36 -23.94 2.39 10.00
C ALA A 36 -22.47 1.94 10.12
N LEU A 37 -22.10 1.31 11.24
CA LEU A 37 -20.77 0.73 11.42
C LEU A 37 -20.51 -0.40 10.41
N ARG A 38 -21.51 -1.25 10.17
CA ARG A 38 -21.47 -2.28 9.12
C ARG A 38 -21.18 -1.70 7.74
N ASN A 39 -21.91 -0.65 7.35
CA ASN A 39 -21.69 0.00 6.07
C ASN A 39 -20.31 0.66 6.00
N PHE A 40 -19.83 1.25 7.09
CA PHE A 40 -18.48 1.80 7.17
C PHE A 40 -17.39 0.72 7.01
N ILE A 41 -17.48 -0.38 7.75
CA ILE A 41 -16.54 -1.51 7.64
C ILE A 41 -16.55 -2.05 6.21
N LYS A 42 -17.74 -2.29 5.66
CA LYS A 42 -17.90 -2.76 4.28
C LYS A 42 -17.29 -1.79 3.27
N ALA A 43 -17.54 -0.48 3.41
CA ALA A 43 -16.94 0.56 2.58
C ALA A 43 -15.40 0.58 2.69
N SER A 44 -14.86 0.36 3.89
CA SER A 44 -13.41 0.31 4.11
C SER A 44 -12.73 -0.90 3.46
N ILE A 45 -13.45 -2.01 3.24
CA ILE A 45 -12.93 -3.24 2.62
C ILE A 45 -12.95 -3.18 1.09
N TYR A 46 -13.92 -2.48 0.49
CA TYR A 46 -14.05 -2.42 -0.97
C TYR A 46 -12.78 -1.95 -1.71
N PRO A 47 -12.09 -0.87 -1.31
CA PRO A 47 -10.84 -0.46 -1.93
C PRO A 47 -9.74 -1.52 -1.85
N LEU A 48 -9.69 -2.31 -0.77
CA LEU A 48 -8.75 -3.42 -0.64
C LEU A 48 -9.05 -4.52 -1.67
N LEU A 49 -10.31 -4.93 -1.79
CA LEU A 49 -10.73 -5.94 -2.77
C LEU A 49 -10.45 -5.48 -4.20
N PHE A 50 -10.74 -4.20 -4.49
CA PHE A 50 -10.43 -3.59 -5.77
C PHE A 50 -8.92 -3.59 -6.04
N SER A 51 -8.10 -3.23 -5.04
CA SER A 51 -6.64 -3.21 -5.17
C SER A 51 -6.07 -4.59 -5.47
N LEU A 52 -6.60 -5.63 -4.79
CA LEU A 52 -6.20 -7.01 -5.02
C LEU A 52 -6.58 -7.48 -6.42
N GLU A 53 -7.82 -7.24 -6.86
CA GLU A 53 -8.26 -7.65 -8.18
C GLU A 53 -7.50 -6.92 -9.30
N LEU A 54 -7.26 -5.61 -9.17
CA LEU A 54 -6.50 -4.84 -10.15
C LEU A 54 -5.03 -5.28 -10.19
N SER A 55 -4.43 -5.58 -9.03
CA SER A 55 -3.07 -6.11 -8.95
C SER A 55 -2.94 -7.48 -9.63
N ARG A 56 -3.94 -8.35 -9.48
CA ARG A 56 -4.01 -9.65 -10.14
C ARG A 56 -4.14 -9.49 -11.65
N GLN A 57 -5.02 -8.61 -12.11
CA GLN A 57 -5.20 -8.35 -13.54
C GLN A 57 -3.93 -7.78 -14.17
N ALA A 58 -3.25 -6.86 -13.50
CA ALA A 58 -1.99 -6.28 -13.96
C ALA A 58 -0.85 -7.32 -14.07
N ALA A 59 -0.83 -8.31 -13.18
CA ALA A 59 0.18 -9.38 -13.19
C ALA A 59 -0.11 -10.50 -14.19
N LYS A 60 -1.38 -10.69 -14.60
CA LYS A 60 -1.81 -11.79 -15.47
C LYS A 60 -1.01 -11.92 -16.79
N PRO A 61 -0.69 -10.84 -17.53
CA PRO A 61 0.12 -10.92 -18.75
C PRO A 61 1.52 -11.49 -18.53
N PHE A 62 2.03 -11.41 -17.29
CA PHE A 62 3.39 -11.80 -16.93
C PHE A 62 3.45 -13.17 -16.26
N SER A 63 2.37 -13.95 -16.27
CA SER A 63 2.30 -15.27 -15.63
C SER A 63 3.36 -16.28 -16.09
N ALA A 64 4.00 -16.06 -17.25
CA ALA A 64 5.15 -16.84 -17.71
C ALA A 64 6.45 -16.57 -16.94
N PHE A 65 6.54 -15.45 -16.21
CA PHE A 65 7.68 -15.02 -15.41
C PHE A 65 7.20 -14.74 -13.97
N PRO A 66 7.16 -15.78 -13.11
CA PRO A 66 6.51 -15.71 -11.79
C PRO A 66 7.01 -14.56 -10.91
N GLU A 67 8.31 -14.32 -10.87
CA GLU A 67 8.95 -13.31 -10.03
C GLU A 67 8.59 -11.90 -10.49
N PHE A 68 8.56 -11.69 -11.82
CA PHE A 68 8.13 -10.43 -12.41
C PHE A 68 6.63 -10.19 -12.22
N ALA A 69 5.80 -11.23 -12.36
CA ALA A 69 4.36 -11.15 -12.09
C ALA A 69 4.08 -10.76 -10.63
N VAL A 70 4.80 -11.35 -9.67
CA VAL A 70 4.71 -11.00 -8.25
C VAL A 70 5.16 -9.57 -8.00
N LEU A 71 6.26 -9.12 -8.62
CA LEU A 71 6.73 -7.74 -8.50
C LEU A 71 5.68 -6.74 -9.01
N VAL A 72 5.10 -6.97 -10.19
CA VAL A 72 4.04 -6.12 -10.77
C VAL A 72 2.80 -6.10 -9.89
N SER A 73 2.35 -7.28 -9.42
CA SER A 73 1.22 -7.37 -8.48
C SER A 73 1.49 -6.56 -7.20
N GLY A 74 2.66 -6.77 -6.59
CA GLY A 74 3.09 -6.07 -5.38
C GLY A 74 3.15 -4.56 -5.54
N LEU A 75 3.71 -4.07 -6.65
CA LEU A 75 3.77 -2.64 -6.98
C LEU A 75 2.38 -2.02 -7.10
N VAL A 76 1.51 -2.65 -7.88
CA VAL A 76 0.15 -2.16 -8.11
C VAL A 76 -0.66 -2.16 -6.82
N ALA A 77 -0.64 -3.26 -6.06
CA ALA A 77 -1.32 -3.33 -4.78
C ALA A 77 -0.80 -2.26 -3.81
N SER A 78 0.52 -2.11 -3.70
CA SER A 78 1.16 -1.13 -2.80
C SER A 78 0.80 0.31 -3.14
N LEU A 79 0.84 0.68 -4.43
CA LEU A 79 0.43 2.01 -4.90
C LEU A 79 -1.02 2.30 -4.56
N LEU A 80 -1.93 1.34 -4.81
CA LEU A 80 -3.36 1.51 -4.54
C LEU A 80 -3.66 1.54 -3.05
N ILE A 81 -2.95 0.77 -2.22
CA ILE A 81 -3.07 0.84 -0.76
C ILE A 81 -2.65 2.24 -0.26
N GLY A 82 -1.51 2.74 -0.73
CA GLY A 82 -1.06 4.10 -0.42
C GLY A 82 -2.09 5.15 -0.84
N LEU A 83 -2.65 4.99 -2.04
CA LEU A 83 -3.67 5.88 -2.59
C LEU A 83 -4.97 5.88 -1.77
N PHE A 84 -5.56 4.72 -1.48
CA PHE A 84 -6.88 4.67 -0.86
C PHE A 84 -6.86 4.85 0.65
N TYR A 85 -5.83 4.37 1.35
CA TYR A 85 -5.81 4.37 2.82
C TYR A 85 -4.98 5.50 3.41
N ILE A 86 -3.83 5.82 2.80
CA ILE A 86 -2.89 6.79 3.38
C ILE A 86 -3.13 8.19 2.79
N SER A 87 -3.40 8.30 1.48
CA SER A 87 -3.55 9.60 0.82
C SER A 87 -4.65 10.50 1.42
N PRO A 88 -5.84 10.00 1.83
CA PRO A 88 -6.86 10.88 2.41
C PRO A 88 -6.38 11.55 3.70
N LEU A 89 -5.59 10.84 4.50
CA LEU A 89 -4.99 11.37 5.72
C LEU A 89 -3.92 12.42 5.41
N ILE A 90 -3.05 12.17 4.42
CA ILE A 90 -2.03 13.15 4.02
C ILE A 90 -2.68 14.40 3.43
N ILE A 91 -3.72 14.26 2.60
CA ILE A 91 -4.48 15.41 2.06
C ILE A 91 -5.09 16.23 3.19
N LEU A 92 -5.72 15.58 4.19
CA LEU A 92 -6.29 16.27 5.34
C LEU A 92 -5.24 17.09 6.09
N VAL A 93 -4.09 16.47 6.41
CA VAL A 93 -2.96 17.15 7.06
C VAL A 93 -2.42 18.29 6.20
N PHE A 94 -2.26 18.08 4.89
CA PHE A 94 -1.81 19.10 3.94
C PHE A 94 -2.75 20.31 3.91
N VAL A 95 -4.06 20.09 3.84
CA VAL A 95 -5.06 21.18 3.82
C VAL A 95 -5.03 21.97 5.14
N ILE A 96 -4.96 21.29 6.28
CA ILE A 96 -4.88 21.94 7.60
C ILE A 96 -3.59 22.76 7.75
N LEU A 97 -2.43 22.22 7.37
CA LEU A 97 -1.14 22.90 7.49
C LEU A 97 -1.00 24.05 6.49
N ARG A 98 -1.52 23.89 5.26
CA ARG A 98 -1.54 24.97 4.26
C ARG A 98 -2.38 26.16 4.71
N TRP A 99 -3.50 25.90 5.41
CA TRP A 99 -4.29 26.97 6.03
C TRP A 99 -3.51 27.70 7.13
N ARG A 100 -2.59 27.01 7.82
CA ARG A 100 -1.83 27.53 8.96
C ARG A 100 -0.47 28.18 8.67
N ARG A 101 -0.07 28.41 7.41
CA ARG A 101 1.14 29.16 6.95
C ARG A 101 2.33 28.35 6.41
N GLY A 102 2.13 27.24 5.69
CA GLY A 102 3.25 26.61 4.97
C GLY A 102 2.82 25.71 3.81
N ASP A 103 3.45 25.87 2.65
CA ASP A 103 3.36 24.88 1.57
C ASP A 103 4.28 23.70 1.92
N LEU A 104 3.72 22.48 1.95
CA LEU A 104 4.52 21.30 2.25
C LEU A 104 5.20 20.83 0.97
N ASN A 105 6.45 21.25 0.77
CA ASN A 105 7.23 20.75 -0.35
C ASN A 105 7.79 19.35 -0.01
N VAL A 106 6.95 18.32 -0.17
CA VAL A 106 7.37 16.93 0.02
C VAL A 106 8.31 16.55 -1.13
N ARG A 107 9.61 16.37 -0.81
CA ARG A 107 10.65 16.03 -1.79
C ARG A 107 10.51 14.57 -2.24
N SER A 108 9.56 14.32 -3.16
CA SER A 108 9.27 12.99 -3.75
C SER A 108 10.48 12.37 -4.43
N LEU A 109 11.53 13.14 -4.72
CA LEU A 109 12.79 12.64 -5.26
C LEU A 109 13.38 11.51 -4.42
N TYR A 110 13.36 11.63 -3.09
CA TYR A 110 13.91 10.58 -2.22
C TYR A 110 13.11 9.28 -2.31
N ILE A 111 11.79 9.38 -2.43
CA ILE A 111 10.91 8.21 -2.53
C ILE A 111 11.07 7.55 -3.90
N MET A 112 11.17 8.34 -4.97
CA MET A 112 11.46 7.81 -6.31
C MET A 112 12.84 7.15 -6.36
N ALA A 113 13.86 7.77 -5.74
CA ALA A 113 15.20 7.17 -5.64
C ALA A 113 15.19 5.87 -4.82
N ALA A 114 14.41 5.81 -3.74
CA ALA A 114 14.23 4.58 -2.97
C ALA A 114 13.52 3.49 -3.79
N LEU A 115 12.50 3.85 -4.58
CA LEU A 115 11.82 2.89 -5.46
C LEU A 115 12.76 2.36 -6.53
N THR A 116 13.50 3.23 -7.23
CA THR A 116 14.44 2.80 -8.27
C THR A 116 15.56 1.95 -7.70
N MET A 117 16.12 2.32 -6.54
CA MET A 117 17.10 1.50 -5.83
C MET A 117 16.52 0.16 -5.37
N GLY A 118 15.28 0.13 -4.90
CA GLY A 118 14.60 -1.12 -4.56
C GLY A 118 14.44 -2.05 -5.76
N LEU A 119 14.07 -1.51 -6.92
CA LEU A 119 13.92 -2.27 -8.16
C LEU A 119 15.25 -2.81 -8.68
N THR A 120 16.33 -2.02 -8.61
CA THR A 120 17.67 -2.51 -8.99
C THR A 120 18.15 -3.61 -8.04
N LEU A 121 17.94 -3.44 -6.73
CA LEU A 121 18.25 -4.47 -5.74
C LEU A 121 17.41 -5.74 -5.94
N PHE A 122 16.15 -5.61 -6.33
CA PHE A 122 15.28 -6.75 -6.63
C PHE A 122 15.81 -7.56 -7.81
N ALA A 123 16.19 -6.88 -8.90
CA ALA A 123 16.78 -7.53 -10.07
C ALA A 123 18.11 -8.22 -9.71
N LEU A 124 18.96 -7.60 -8.88
CA LEU A 124 20.19 -8.23 -8.39
C LEU A 124 19.90 -9.44 -7.50
N ALA A 125 18.94 -9.32 -6.57
CA ALA A 125 18.55 -10.41 -5.67
C ALA A 125 18.09 -11.64 -6.45
N GLU A 126 17.38 -11.43 -7.55
CA GLU A 126 16.95 -12.49 -8.47
C GLU A 126 18.14 -13.17 -9.15
N VAL A 127 19.05 -12.38 -9.74
CA VAL A 127 20.25 -12.92 -10.41
C VAL A 127 21.14 -13.72 -9.46
N PHE A 128 21.27 -13.28 -8.21
CA PHE A 128 22.07 -13.96 -7.18
C PHE A 128 21.31 -15.03 -6.40
N ALA A 129 20.01 -15.24 -6.67
CA ALA A 129 19.12 -16.12 -5.93
C ALA A 129 19.24 -15.96 -4.39
N SER A 130 19.41 -14.72 -3.92
CA SER A 130 19.72 -14.42 -2.51
C SER A 130 18.45 -14.10 -1.71
N PRO A 131 18.05 -14.92 -0.72
CA PRO A 131 16.82 -14.69 0.04
C PRO A 131 16.85 -13.40 0.85
N ALA A 132 17.99 -13.07 1.47
CA ALA A 132 18.13 -11.88 2.29
C ALA A 132 18.00 -10.59 1.47
N LEU A 133 18.64 -10.54 0.29
CA LEU A 133 18.52 -9.39 -0.62
C LEU A 133 17.10 -9.27 -1.17
N MET A 134 16.43 -10.39 -1.46
CA MET A 134 15.04 -10.38 -1.94
C MET A 134 14.08 -9.80 -0.90
N ILE A 135 14.25 -10.16 0.38
CA ILE A 135 13.44 -9.61 1.49
C ILE A 135 13.63 -8.10 1.62
N LEU A 136 14.88 -7.63 1.62
CA LEU A 136 15.21 -6.22 1.72
C LEU A 136 14.68 -5.43 0.52
N ALA A 137 14.94 -5.91 -0.70
CA ALA A 137 14.53 -5.26 -1.93
C ALA A 137 13.00 -5.19 -2.05
N SER A 138 12.29 -6.30 -1.83
CA SER A 138 10.83 -6.32 -1.89
C SER A 138 10.19 -5.41 -0.85
N SER A 139 10.70 -5.38 0.37
CA SER A 139 10.22 -4.45 1.42
C SER A 139 10.43 -2.99 1.03
N MET A 140 11.61 -2.66 0.48
CA MET A 140 11.92 -1.31 0.02
C MET A 140 11.01 -0.87 -1.13
N VAL A 141 10.76 -1.76 -2.11
CA VAL A 141 9.84 -1.53 -3.22
C VAL A 141 8.40 -1.30 -2.72
N VAL A 142 7.90 -2.15 -1.82
CA VAL A 142 6.54 -2.03 -1.27
C VAL A 142 6.37 -0.73 -0.50
N LEU A 143 7.28 -0.41 0.42
CA LEU A 143 7.19 0.80 1.25
C LEU A 143 7.31 2.08 0.41
N SER A 144 8.23 2.11 -0.55
CA SER A 144 8.37 3.26 -1.45
C SER A 144 7.17 3.41 -2.39
N ALA A 145 6.59 2.31 -2.89
CA ALA A 145 5.37 2.33 -3.69
C ALA A 145 4.15 2.83 -2.89
N ILE A 146 3.95 2.37 -1.65
CA ILE A 146 2.91 2.90 -0.74
C ILE A 146 3.11 4.41 -0.55
N ALA A 147 4.34 4.85 -0.25
CA ALA A 147 4.64 6.26 -0.04
C ALA A 147 4.37 7.11 -1.28
N LEU A 148 4.71 6.63 -2.48
CA LEU A 148 4.38 7.31 -3.74
C LEU A 148 2.88 7.40 -3.94
N GLY A 149 2.16 6.28 -3.82
CA GLY A 149 0.69 6.25 -3.96
C GLY A 149 0.00 7.21 -2.99
N ALA A 150 0.53 7.35 -1.78
CA ALA A 150 0.01 8.24 -0.76
C ALA A 150 0.22 9.73 -1.08
N ILE A 151 1.39 10.10 -1.63
CA ILE A 151 1.77 11.51 -1.85
C ILE A 151 1.29 12.04 -3.21
N MET A 152 1.17 11.19 -4.24
CA MET A 152 0.81 11.63 -5.60
C MET A 152 -0.44 12.53 -5.66
N PRO A 153 -1.58 12.21 -5.01
CA PRO A 153 -2.76 13.06 -5.02
C PRO A 153 -2.51 14.46 -4.45
N THR A 154 -1.74 14.55 -3.37
CA THR A 154 -1.42 15.83 -2.71
C THR A 154 -0.56 16.73 -3.59
N LYS A 155 0.36 16.14 -4.37
CA LYS A 155 1.16 16.87 -5.36
C LYS A 155 0.33 17.35 -6.54
N ILE A 156 -0.56 16.50 -7.05
CA ILE A 156 -1.48 16.90 -8.13
C ILE A 156 -2.34 18.08 -7.65
N LEU A 157 -2.86 18.00 -6.43
CA LEU A 157 -3.64 19.07 -5.80
C LEU A 157 -2.82 20.35 -5.60
N SER A 158 -1.58 20.25 -5.12
CA SER A 158 -0.72 21.42 -4.90
C SER A 158 -0.35 22.13 -6.21
N LEU A 159 -0.09 21.37 -7.28
CA LEU A 159 0.16 21.90 -8.63
C LEU A 159 -1.08 22.57 -9.22
N TRP A 160 -2.25 21.94 -9.09
CA TRP A 160 -3.52 22.49 -9.58
C TRP A 160 -3.85 23.82 -8.89
N LEU A 161 -3.71 23.88 -7.57
CA LEU A 161 -3.91 25.11 -6.79
C LEU A 161 -2.90 26.21 -7.11
N SER A 162 -1.67 25.85 -7.51
CA SER A 162 -0.63 26.82 -7.87
C SER A 162 -0.87 27.41 -9.27
N ARG A 163 -1.41 26.63 -10.22
CA ARG A 163 -1.78 27.13 -11.55
C ARG A 163 -2.92 28.16 -11.49
N GLY A 164 -3.87 28.01 -10.58
CA GLY A 164 -4.99 28.96 -10.43
C GLY A 164 -4.62 30.34 -9.87
N ARG A 165 -3.38 30.55 -9.39
CA ARG A 165 -2.90 31.84 -8.84
C ARG A 165 -2.06 32.68 -9.80
N ASN A 166 -1.67 32.15 -10.96
CA ASN A 166 -1.04 32.92 -12.04
C ASN A 166 -2.06 33.15 -13.16
N PRO A 167 -3.00 34.10 -13.02
CA PRO A 167 -3.65 34.65 -14.20
C PRO A 167 -2.59 35.45 -14.96
N ALA A 168 -2.40 35.11 -16.23
CA ALA A 168 -1.66 35.94 -17.18
C ALA A 168 -2.33 37.32 -17.33
#